data_AF-A0A6L7PBH1-F1
#
_entry.id   AF-A0A6L7PBH1-F1
#
_cell.length_a   1.000
_cell.length_b   1.000
_cell.length_c   1.000
_cell.angle_alpha   90.00
_cell.angle_beta   90.00
_cell.angle_gamma   90.00
#
_symmetry.space_group_name_H-M   'P 1'
#
loop_
_entity.id
_entity.type
_entity.pdbx_description
1 polymer ?
#
loop_
_entity_poly.entity_id
_entity_poly.type
_entity_poly.pdbx_seq_one_letter_code
_entity_poly.pdbx_strand_id
1 'polypeptide(L)'
;MRFTRADLPGILIAGIAGPLLMLLFLAAFETWGHHGTPLMGAMGSNIGVAVGLAAVFARFIRKWDWPLAFVGVILISVASVYWAQQSGNDGTRIATALKWLGVIGFVGLNIAVLWQILVNGIWPIVERFDARRASD
;
A
#
# COMPACT_ATOMS: atom_id res chain seq x y z
N MET A 1 18.87 18.67 -0.17
CA MET A 1 18.59 17.52 0.72
C MET A 1 19.44 16.35 0.26
N ARG A 2 20.21 15.69 1.16
CA ARG A 2 20.99 14.49 0.81
C ARG A 2 20.09 13.27 0.98
N PHE A 3 19.83 12.54 -0.09
CA PHE A 3 19.13 11.25 -0.03
C PHE A 3 19.97 10.24 0.75
N THR A 4 19.33 9.53 1.68
CA THR A 4 19.93 8.46 2.48
C THR A 4 19.42 7.10 2.01
N ARG A 5 20.13 6.01 2.36
CA ARG A 5 19.69 4.64 2.01
C ARG A 5 18.30 4.29 2.58
N ALA A 6 17.87 4.95 3.65
CA ALA A 6 16.55 4.79 4.23
C ALA A 6 15.42 5.35 3.33
N ASP A 7 15.75 6.21 2.36
CA ASP A 7 14.80 6.80 1.42
C ASP A 7 14.59 5.92 0.17
N LEU A 8 15.48 4.94 -0.05
CA LEU A 8 15.46 4.05 -1.22
C LEU A 8 14.13 3.30 -1.39
N PRO A 9 13.52 2.73 -0.32
CA PRO A 9 12.21 2.09 -0.43
C PRO A 9 11.12 3.06 -0.88
N GLY A 10 11.12 4.29 -0.36
CA GLY A 10 10.16 5.32 -0.76
C GLY A 10 10.31 5.71 -2.23
N ILE A 11 11.55 5.82 -2.73
CA ILE A 11 11.84 6.12 -4.13
C ILE A 11 11.33 4.98 -5.04
N LEU A 12 11.56 3.73 -4.66
CA LEU A 12 11.07 2.57 -5.42
C LEU A 12 9.53 2.52 -5.45
N ILE A 13 8.87 2.78 -4.32
CA ILE A 13 7.41 2.86 -4.24
C ILE A 13 6.88 3.97 -5.15
N ALA A 14 7.47 5.17 -5.07
CA ALA A 14 7.06 6.31 -5.88
C ALA A 14 7.21 6.06 -7.39
N GLY A 15 8.29 5.40 -7.81
CA GLY A 15 8.59 5.17 -9.22
C GLY A 15 7.73 4.08 -9.87
N ILE A 16 7.34 3.05 -9.11
CA ILE A 16 6.79 1.81 -9.69
C ILE A 16 5.34 1.56 -9.28
N ALA A 17 4.95 1.88 -8.04
CA ALA A 17 3.63 1.48 -7.52
C ALA A 17 2.48 2.19 -8.25
N GLY A 18 2.63 3.47 -8.58
CA GLY A 18 1.59 4.25 -9.29
C GLY A 18 1.26 3.67 -10.67
N PRO A 19 2.26 3.50 -11.56
CA PRO A 19 2.06 2.86 -12.85
C PRO A 19 1.46 1.45 -12.75
N LEU A 20 1.96 0.62 -11.83
CA LEU A 20 1.43 -0.75 -11.66
C LEU A 20 -0.02 -0.79 -11.18
N LEU A 21 -0.38 0.06 -10.21
CA LEU A 21 -1.76 0.15 -9.73
C LEU A 21 -2.70 0.68 -10.81
N MET A 22 -2.23 1.61 -11.64
CA MET A 22 -3.00 2.11 -12.78
C MET A 22 -3.22 1.02 -13.84
N LEU A 23 -2.18 0.24 -14.17
CA LEU A 23 -2.30 -0.90 -15.07
C LEU A 23 -3.25 -1.97 -14.52
N LEU A 24 -3.17 -2.24 -13.21
CA LEU A 24 -4.08 -3.16 -12.54
C LEU A 24 -5.54 -2.67 -12.61
N PHE A 25 -5.79 -1.39 -12.37
CA PHE A 25 -7.11 -0.79 -12.50
C PHE A 25 -7.65 -0.92 -13.94
N LEU A 26 -6.83 -0.59 -14.93
CA LEU A 26 -7.18 -0.72 -16.34
C LEU A 26 -7.53 -2.16 -16.72
N ALA A 27 -6.73 -3.12 -16.27
CA ALA A 27 -6.95 -4.54 -16.52
C ALA A 27 -8.19 -5.09 -15.79
N ALA A 28 -8.38 -4.74 -14.52
CA ALA A 28 -9.45 -5.29 -13.69
C ALA A 28 -10.85 -4.77 -14.07
N PHE A 29 -10.94 -3.53 -14.55
CA PHE A 29 -12.21 -2.89 -14.93
C PHE A 29 -12.40 -2.74 -16.43
N GLU A 30 -11.49 -3.30 -17.24
CA GLU A 30 -11.50 -3.21 -18.71
C GLU A 30 -11.63 -1.77 -19.24
N THR A 31 -11.06 -0.80 -18.53
CA THR A 31 -11.22 0.64 -18.83
C THR A 31 -10.25 1.16 -19.89
N TRP A 32 -9.55 0.26 -20.60
CA TRP A 32 -8.53 0.61 -21.61
C TRP A 32 -9.03 1.58 -22.68
N GLY A 33 -10.30 1.49 -23.09
CA GLY A 33 -10.89 2.37 -24.11
C GLY A 33 -11.32 3.76 -23.62
N HIS A 34 -11.26 4.06 -22.31
CA HIS A 34 -11.75 5.32 -21.74
C HIS A 34 -10.71 6.46 -21.87
N HIS A 35 -10.34 6.82 -23.09
CA HIS A 35 -9.39 7.90 -23.35
C HIS A 35 -10.04 9.29 -23.18
N GLY A 36 -9.33 10.22 -22.54
CA GLY A 36 -9.77 11.61 -22.38
C GLY A 36 -10.95 11.82 -21.42
N THR A 37 -11.30 10.81 -20.61
CA THR A 37 -12.42 10.91 -19.66
C THR A 37 -11.96 11.49 -18.31
N PRO A 38 -12.81 12.29 -17.63
CA PRO A 38 -12.53 12.75 -16.26
C PRO A 38 -12.27 11.61 -15.28
N LEU A 39 -12.87 10.44 -15.52
CA LEU A 39 -12.69 9.23 -14.72
C LEU A 39 -11.22 8.80 -14.65
N MET A 40 -10.52 8.75 -15.79
CA MET A 40 -9.11 8.34 -15.84
C MET A 40 -8.20 9.34 -15.12
N GLY A 41 -8.47 10.63 -15.26
CA GLY A 41 -7.77 11.68 -14.51
C GLY A 41 -7.98 11.57 -13.00
N ALA A 42 -9.22 11.33 -12.56
CA ALA A 42 -9.57 11.15 -11.15
C ALA A 42 -8.93 9.88 -10.55
N MET A 43 -8.97 8.75 -11.26
CA MET A 43 -8.37 7.49 -10.78
C MET A 43 -6.84 7.59 -10.73
N GLY A 44 -6.21 8.11 -11.79
CA GLY A 44 -4.77 8.33 -11.80
C GLY A 44 -4.32 9.25 -10.65
N SER A 45 -5.11 10.28 -10.35
CA SER A 45 -4.83 11.19 -9.23
C SER A 45 -4.95 10.49 -7.88
N ASN A 46 -6.03 9.73 -7.63
CA ASN A 46 -6.21 8.99 -6.38
C ASN A 46 -5.09 7.96 -6.15
N ILE A 47 -4.73 7.20 -7.20
CA ILE A 47 -3.62 6.25 -7.15
C ILE A 47 -2.30 6.98 -6.87
N GLY A 48 -2.05 8.09 -7.59
CA GLY A 48 -0.85 8.91 -7.40
C GLY A 48 -0.73 9.48 -5.98
N VAL A 49 -1.83 9.98 -5.41
CA VAL A 49 -1.87 10.48 -4.03
C VAL A 49 -1.60 9.35 -3.04
N ALA A 50 -2.25 8.20 -3.20
CA ALA A 50 -2.03 7.05 -2.32
C ALA A 50 -0.56 6.59 -2.34
N VAL A 51 0.03 6.49 -3.53
CA VAL A 51 1.44 6.09 -3.70
C VAL A 51 2.39 7.17 -3.18
N GLY A 52 2.10 8.44 -3.43
CA GLY A 52 2.90 9.56 -2.92
C GLY A 52 2.93 9.59 -1.39
N LEU A 53 1.79 9.38 -0.73
CA LEU A 53 1.72 9.24 0.71
C LEU A 53 2.55 8.05 1.19
N ALA A 54 2.37 6.87 0.59
CA ALA A 54 3.14 5.69 0.96
C ALA A 54 4.66 5.92 0.82
N ALA A 55 5.11 6.58 -0.25
CA ALA A 55 6.51 6.91 -0.48
C ALA A 55 7.07 7.90 0.56
N VAL A 56 6.32 8.96 0.88
CA VAL A 56 6.72 9.96 1.88
C VAL A 56 6.86 9.34 3.27
N PHE A 57 5.95 8.42 3.62
CA PHE A 57 5.97 7.77 4.93
C PHE A 57 6.89 6.55 5.01
N ALA A 58 7.40 6.04 3.88
CA ALA A 58 8.28 4.87 3.83
C ALA A 58 9.54 5.03 4.70
N ARG A 59 10.06 6.26 4.85
CA ARG A 59 11.21 6.56 5.72
C ARG A 59 10.98 6.28 7.21
N PHE A 60 9.72 6.23 7.65
CA PHE A 60 9.36 5.92 9.04
C PHE A 60 9.20 4.42 9.29
N ILE A 61 9.24 3.61 8.23
CA ILE A 61 9.20 2.15 8.31
C ILE A 61 10.63 1.64 8.51
N ARG A 62 10.93 1.19 9.72
CA ARG A 62 12.26 0.69 10.11
C ARG A 62 12.38 -0.82 9.93
N LYS A 63 11.28 -1.55 10.19
CA LYS A 63 11.21 -3.01 10.06
C LYS A 63 10.28 -3.36 8.91
N TRP A 64 10.88 -3.76 7.79
CA TRP A 64 10.16 -4.11 6.56
C TRP A 64 9.65 -5.54 6.53
N ASP A 65 10.14 -6.42 7.42
CA ASP A 65 9.78 -7.85 7.42
C ASP A 65 8.27 -8.07 7.50
N TRP A 66 7.59 -7.36 8.43
CA TRP A 66 6.15 -7.47 8.60
C TRP A 66 5.34 -6.87 7.43
N PRO A 67 5.58 -5.62 6.99
CA PRO A 67 4.95 -5.09 5.78
C PRO A 67 5.15 -6.00 4.55
N LEU A 68 6.37 -6.48 4.31
CA LEU A 68 6.66 -7.34 3.17
C LEU A 68 5.99 -8.71 3.28
N ALA A 69 5.92 -9.29 4.49
CA ALA A 69 5.18 -10.53 4.71
C ALA A 69 3.69 -10.37 4.38
N PHE A 70 3.05 -9.29 4.84
CA PHE A 70 1.65 -9.02 4.52
C PHE A 70 1.43 -8.73 3.03
N VAL A 71 2.33 -7.98 2.38
CA VAL A 71 2.31 -7.82 0.91
C VAL A 71 2.40 -9.16 0.21
N GLY A 72 3.29 -10.05 0.64
CA GLY A 72 3.42 -11.40 0.13
C GLY A 72 2.12 -12.20 0.26
N VAL A 73 1.48 -12.16 1.44
CA VAL A 73 0.17 -12.80 1.66
C VAL A 73 -0.88 -12.27 0.70
N ILE A 74 -0.97 -10.94 0.53
CA ILE A 74 -1.93 -10.32 -0.38
C ILE A 74 -1.68 -10.78 -1.83
N LEU A 75 -0.43 -10.77 -2.29
CA LEU A 75 -0.09 -11.20 -3.65
C LEU A 75 -0.42 -12.68 -3.89
N ILE A 76 -0.12 -13.56 -2.92
CA ILE A 76 -0.48 -14.98 -2.98
C ILE A 76 -2.00 -15.15 -3.00
N SER A 77 -2.74 -14.40 -2.18
CA SER A 77 -4.20 -14.41 -2.18
C SER A 77 -4.77 -13.96 -3.53
N VAL A 78 -4.26 -12.88 -4.11
CA VAL A 78 -4.69 -12.40 -5.43
C VAL A 78 -4.44 -13.45 -6.51
N ALA A 79 -3.22 -14.02 -6.56
CA ALA A 79 -2.88 -15.06 -7.51
C ALA A 79 -3.77 -16.31 -7.35
N SER A 80 -4.05 -16.71 -6.10
CA SER A 80 -4.89 -17.87 -5.80
C SER A 80 -6.35 -17.65 -6.16
N VAL A 81 -6.87 -16.43 -5.93
CA VAL A 81 -8.23 -16.05 -6.35
C VAL A 81 -8.33 -16.00 -7.87
N TYR A 82 -7.34 -15.42 -8.55
CA TYR A 82 -7.29 -15.41 -10.00
C TYR A 82 -7.25 -16.82 -10.59
N TRP A 83 -6.44 -17.71 -10.02
CA TRP A 83 -6.43 -19.13 -10.41
C TRP A 83 -7.80 -19.79 -10.17
N ALA A 84 -8.42 -19.56 -9.02
CA ALA A 84 -9.75 -20.09 -8.71
C ALA A 84 -10.81 -19.55 -9.68
N GLN A 85 -10.69 -18.30 -10.14
CA GLN A 85 -11.56 -17.73 -11.17
C GLN A 85 -11.40 -18.44 -12.52
N GLN A 86 -10.15 -18.62 -12.97
CA GLN A 86 -9.85 -19.30 -14.23
C GLN A 86 -10.23 -20.79 -14.20
N SER A 87 -10.20 -21.42 -13.02
CA SER A 87 -10.58 -22.83 -12.85
C SER A 87 -12.07 -23.04 -12.62
N GLY A 88 -12.92 -22.01 -12.77
CA GLY A 88 -14.38 -22.11 -12.56
C GLY A 88 -14.82 -22.24 -11.10
N ASN A 89 -13.95 -21.92 -10.14
CA ASN A 89 -14.18 -22.05 -8.69
C ASN A 89 -14.56 -20.72 -8.00
N ASP A 90 -14.86 -19.64 -8.74
CA ASP A 90 -15.05 -18.27 -8.20
C ASP A 90 -16.18 -18.15 -7.14
N GLY A 91 -17.17 -19.05 -7.18
CA GLY A 91 -18.28 -19.10 -6.21
C GLY A 91 -18.08 -20.08 -5.05
N THR A 92 -16.94 -20.76 -4.96
CA THR A 92 -16.71 -21.79 -3.94
C THR A 92 -16.32 -21.18 -2.59
N ARG A 93 -16.57 -21.93 -1.50
CA ARG A 93 -16.11 -21.56 -0.15
C ARG A 93 -14.59 -21.36 -0.07
N ILE A 94 -13.83 -22.05 -0.91
CA ILE A 94 -12.37 -21.91 -1.01
C ILE A 94 -12.01 -20.54 -1.58
N ALA A 95 -12.62 -20.12 -2.70
CA ALA A 95 -12.41 -18.79 -3.26
C ALA A 95 -12.78 -17.68 -2.27
N THR A 96 -13.87 -17.85 -1.53
CA THR A 96 -14.27 -16.90 -0.47
C THR A 96 -13.26 -16.86 0.67
N ALA A 97 -12.73 -18.00 1.13
CA ALA A 97 -11.70 -18.03 2.16
C ALA A 97 -10.39 -17.35 1.71
N LEU A 98 -9.98 -17.54 0.46
CA LEU A 98 -8.81 -16.88 -0.13
C LEU A 98 -9.00 -15.35 -0.22
N LYS A 99 -10.19 -14.88 -0.59
CA LYS A 99 -10.56 -13.46 -0.57
C LYS A 99 -10.44 -12.89 0.86
N TRP A 100 -10.96 -13.61 1.87
CA TRP A 100 -10.84 -13.22 3.27
C TRP A 100 -9.39 -13.19 3.78
N LEU A 101 -8.55 -14.15 3.39
CA LEU A 101 -7.12 -14.11 3.70
C LEU A 101 -6.46 -12.85 3.12
N GLY A 102 -6.84 -12.45 1.91
CA GLY A 102 -6.39 -11.18 1.33
C GLY A 102 -6.82 -9.96 2.16
N VAL A 103 -8.08 -9.93 2.62
CA VAL A 103 -8.60 -8.85 3.49
C VAL A 103 -7.84 -8.79 4.82
N ILE A 104 -7.64 -9.93 5.48
CA ILE A 104 -6.89 -10.00 6.74
C ILE A 104 -5.44 -9.55 6.52
N GLY A 105 -4.81 -10.00 5.44
CA GLY A 105 -3.47 -9.57 5.05
C GLY A 105 -3.39 -8.05 4.85
N PHE A 106 -4.40 -7.46 4.19
CA PHE A 106 -4.49 -6.01 4.00
C PHE A 106 -4.64 -5.24 5.31
N VAL A 107 -5.51 -5.71 6.23
CA VAL A 107 -5.64 -5.10 7.56
C VAL A 107 -4.31 -5.19 8.33
N GLY A 108 -3.66 -6.36 8.30
CA GLY A 108 -2.35 -6.55 8.92
C GLY A 108 -1.27 -5.61 8.35
N LEU A 109 -1.23 -5.44 7.03
CA LEU A 109 -0.34 -4.48 6.36
C LEU A 109 -0.57 -3.05 6.87
N ASN A 110 -1.84 -2.62 6.92
CA ASN A 110 -2.19 -1.27 7.40
C ASN A 110 -1.74 -1.07 8.84
N ILE A 111 -2.00 -2.03 9.73
CA ILE A 111 -1.54 -1.97 11.13
C ILE A 111 0.00 -1.89 11.18
N ALA A 112 0.71 -2.77 10.47
CA ALA A 112 2.17 -2.84 10.48
C ALA A 112 2.84 -1.56 9.99
N VAL A 113 2.23 -0.87 9.02
CA VAL A 113 2.73 0.40 8.47
C VAL A 113 2.35 1.56 9.39
N LEU A 114 1.06 1.72 9.72
CA LEU A 114 0.56 2.84 10.53
C LEU A 114 1.19 2.86 11.92
N TRP A 115 1.37 1.69 12.54
CA TRP A 115 2.03 1.58 13.83
C TRP A 115 3.47 2.14 13.78
N GLN A 116 4.22 1.81 12.73
CA GLN A 116 5.59 2.31 12.57
C GLN A 116 5.64 3.81 12.29
N ILE A 117 4.67 4.35 11.53
CA ILE A 117 4.56 5.79 11.32
C ILE A 117 4.27 6.52 12.65
N LEU A 118 3.37 5.98 13.46
CA LEU A 118 3.04 6.54 14.78
C LEU A 118 4.26 6.53 15.70
N VAL A 119 4.90 5.37 15.88
CA VAL A 119 5.99 5.19 16.85
C VAL A 119 7.29 5.87 16.39
N ASN A 120 7.64 5.82 15.10
CA ASN A 120 8.91 6.37 14.62
C ASN A 120 8.79 7.81 14.08
N GLY A 121 7.58 8.27 13.79
CA GLY A 121 7.32 9.58 13.19
C GLY A 121 6.62 10.53 14.14
N ILE A 122 5.42 10.18 14.61
CA ILE A 122 4.56 11.10 15.36
C ILE A 122 4.99 11.20 16.84
N TRP A 123 5.18 10.07 17.52
CA TRP A 123 5.52 10.04 18.95
C TRP A 123 6.77 10.86 19.32
N PRO A 124 7.90 10.78 18.58
CA PRO A 124 9.08 11.59 18.88
C PRO A 124 8.86 13.09 18.70
N ILE A 125 7.90 13.50 17.88
CA ILE A 125 7.54 14.92 17.72
C ILE A 125 6.79 15.40 18.95
N VAL A 126 5.84 14.61 19.46
CA VAL A 126 5.07 14.93 20.67
C VAL A 126 6.00 15.08 21.88
N GLU A 127 6.91 14.13 22.10
CA GLU A 127 7.87 14.19 23.21
C GLU A 127 8.73 15.46 23.16
N ARG A 128 9.14 15.90 21.96
CA ARG A 128 9.92 17.14 21.80
C ARG A 128 9.09 18.39 22.11
N PHE A 129 7.79 18.39 21.82
CA PHE A 129 6.92 19.50 22.17
C PHE A 129 6.70 19.57 23.68
N ASP A 130 6.46 18.44 24.33
CA ASP A 130 6.27 18.37 25.78
C ASP A 130 7.55 18.78 26.52
N ALA A 131 8.72 18.34 26.04
CA ALA A 131 10.01 18.73 26.60
C ALA A 131 10.27 20.25 26.52
N ARG A 132 9.85 20.91 25.42
CA ARG A 132 9.96 22.37 25.27
C ARG A 132 9.03 23.12 26.23
N ARG A 133 7.79 22.63 26.39
CA ARG A 133 6.84 23.23 27.35
C ARG A 133 7.25 23.04 28.80
N ALA A 134 7.96 21.96 29.14
CA ALA A 134 8.45 21.73 30.48
C ALA A 134 9.70 22.56 30.83
N SER A 135 10.37 23.15 29.83
CA SER A 135 11.54 24.02 30.01
C SER A 135 11.24 25.52 29.99
N ASP A 136 10.01 25.91 29.66
CA ASP A 136 9.49 27.30 29.70
C ASP A 136 8.75 27.56 31.02
#